data_AF-A0A3S3NGM7-F1
#
_entry.id   AF-A0A3S3NGM7-F1
#
_cell.length_a   1.000
_cell.length_b   1.000
_cell.length_c   1.000
_cell.angle_alpha   90.00
_cell.angle_beta   90.00
_cell.angle_gamma   90.00
#
_symmetry.space_group_name_H-M   'P 1'
#
loop_
_entity.id
_entity.type
_entity.pdbx_description
1 polymer ?
#
loop_
_entity_poly.entity_id
_entity_poly.type
_entity_poly.pdbx_seq_one_letter_code
_entity_poly.pdbx_strand_id
1 'polypeptide(L)' 'MKSKKYMNLDEYDSRIALYSDEAFQHGITFNAKFIGSCEVPRPNSRVEIVAAMRRIRYEFKSKSIKKKKVTLTVSVE' A
#
# COMPACT_ATOMS: atom_id res chain seq x y z
N MET A 1 -13.42 -17.81 7.36
CA MET A 1 -13.68 -16.39 7.71
C MET A 1 -12.98 -15.46 6.72
N LYS A 2 -13.71 -14.93 5.72
CA LYS A 2 -13.16 -13.94 4.78
C LYS A 2 -13.09 -12.58 5.50
N SER A 3 -11.90 -11.98 5.54
CA SER A 3 -11.61 -10.74 6.27
C SER A 3 -12.38 -9.56 5.65
N LYS A 4 -13.40 -9.06 6.36
CA LYS A 4 -14.23 -7.88 6.06
C LYS A 4 -13.45 -6.56 6.16
N LYS A 5 -12.32 -6.39 5.45
CA LYS A 5 -11.57 -5.13 5.51
C LYS A 5 -10.90 -4.67 4.20
N TYR A 6 -11.37 -5.17 3.06
CA TYR A 6 -10.98 -4.66 1.74
C TYR A 6 -12.16 -4.08 0.93
N MET A 7 -13.38 -4.10 1.48
CA MET A 7 -14.62 -3.76 0.76
C MET A 7 -15.04 -2.29 0.90
N ASN A 8 -14.09 -1.35 1.02
CA ASN A 8 -14.42 0.07 1.26
C ASN A 8 -13.53 1.05 0.46
N LEU A 9 -12.73 0.57 -0.51
CA LEU A 9 -12.09 1.47 -1.47
C LEU A 9 -12.94 1.70 -2.73
N ASP A 10 -13.82 0.75 -3.07
CA ASP A 10 -14.65 0.82 -4.28
C ASP A 10 -15.86 1.76 -4.13
N GLU A 11 -16.10 2.31 -2.94
CA GLU A 11 -17.25 3.19 -2.65
C GLU A 11 -16.97 4.65 -3.02
N TYR A 12 -15.70 5.03 -3.16
CA TYR A 12 -15.29 6.32 -3.69
C TYR A 12 -14.96 6.18 -5.17
N ASP A 13 -15.52 7.05 -6.00
CA ASP A 13 -15.13 7.13 -7.41
C ASP A 13 -13.63 7.43 -7.48
N SER A 14 -12.85 6.44 -7.90
CA SER A 14 -11.38 6.54 -8.06
C SER A 14 -10.91 7.67 -8.98
N ARG A 15 -11.84 8.34 -9.69
CA ARG A 15 -11.59 9.53 -10.51
C ARG A 15 -11.58 10.84 -9.70
N ILE A 16 -12.06 10.83 -8.46
CA ILE A 16 -12.13 12.02 -7.60
C ILE A 16 -11.00 11.96 -6.57
N ALA A 17 -10.18 13.00 -6.53
CA ALA A 17 -9.11 13.12 -5.55
C ALA A 17 -9.70 13.22 -4.13
N LEU A 18 -9.21 12.36 -3.22
CA LEU A 18 -9.69 12.32 -1.83
C LEU A 18 -9.12 13.47 -0.97
N TYR A 19 -8.01 14.06 -1.38
CA TYR A 19 -7.31 15.14 -0.69
C TYR A 19 -7.03 16.28 -1.65
N SER A 20 -7.06 17.51 -1.16
CA SER A 20 -6.66 18.70 -1.94
C SER A 20 -5.15 18.69 -2.20
N ASP A 21 -4.72 19.39 -3.25
CA ASP A 21 -3.29 19.54 -3.57
C ASP A 21 -2.51 20.21 -2.41
N GLU A 22 -3.14 21.13 -1.68
CA GLU A 22 -2.58 21.77 -0.49
C GLU A 22 -2.31 20.78 0.66
N ALA A 23 -3.08 19.70 0.77
CA ALA A 23 -2.84 18.68 1.79
C ALA A 23 -1.51 17.94 1.54
N PHE A 24 -1.10 17.77 0.28
CA PHE A 24 0.19 17.17 -0.06
C PHE A 24 1.38 18.09 0.22
N GLN A 25 1.18 19.41 0.30
CA GLN A 25 2.21 20.36 0.74
C GLN A 25 2.54 20.18 2.24
N HIS A 26 1.52 19.89 3.05
CA HIS A 26 1.68 19.69 4.50
C HIS A 26 1.96 18.23 4.89
N GLY A 27 1.83 17.30 3.94
CA GLY A 27 2.03 15.87 4.13
C GLY A 27 0.80 15.16 4.71
N ILE A 28 0.33 14.12 4.02
CA ILE A 28 -0.83 13.32 4.43
C ILE A 28 -0.34 12.06 5.13
N THR A 29 -0.77 11.87 6.37
CA THR A 29 -0.28 10.79 7.22
C THR A 29 -1.26 9.61 7.32
N PHE A 30 -0.76 8.40 7.08
CA PHE A 30 -1.51 7.15 7.09
C PHE A 30 -0.92 6.14 8.08
N ASN A 31 -1.79 5.51 8.86
CA ASN A 31 -1.40 4.37 9.69
C ASN A 31 -1.46 3.08 8.86
N ALA A 32 -0.32 2.42 8.71
CA ALA A 32 -0.17 1.23 7.89
C ALA A 32 0.56 0.08 8.61
N LYS A 33 0.60 -1.08 7.95
CA LYS A 33 1.41 -2.23 8.37
C LYS A 33 2.43 -2.55 7.28
N PHE A 34 3.69 -2.22 7.53
CA PHE A 34 4.79 -2.56 6.63
C PHE A 34 5.02 -4.07 6.61
N ILE A 35 4.96 -4.65 5.42
CA ILE A 35 5.13 -6.10 5.20
C ILE A 35 6.60 -6.44 5.05
N GLY A 36 7.33 -5.64 4.29
CA GLY A 36 8.71 -5.90 3.88
C GLY A 36 9.03 -5.25 2.54
N SER A 37 10.29 -5.37 2.13
CA SER A 37 10.81 -4.94 0.83
C SER A 37 11.59 -6.08 0.17
N CYS A 38 11.66 -6.06 -1.15
CA CYS A 38 12.42 -6.99 -1.97
C CYS A 38 12.78 -6.29 -3.28
N GLU A 39 13.91 -6.62 -3.87
CA GLU A 39 14.22 -6.18 -5.23
C GLU A 39 13.34 -6.91 -6.24
N VAL A 40 12.71 -6.13 -7.12
CA VAL A 40 11.87 -6.62 -8.20
C VAL A 40 12.21 -5.86 -9.50
N PRO A 41 12.08 -6.50 -10.67
CA PRO A 41 12.13 -5.78 -11.93
C PRO A 41 11.06 -4.67 -11.95
N ARG A 42 11.34 -3.55 -12.65
CA ARG A 42 10.40 -2.43 -12.76
C ARG A 42 9.08 -2.92 -13.36
N PRO A 43 7.97 -2.88 -12.61
CA PRO A 43 6.68 -3.35 -13.12
C PRO A 43 6.09 -2.32 -14.08
N ASN A 44 5.56 -2.77 -15.22
CA ASN A 44 4.95 -1.91 -16.24
C ASN A 44 3.43 -2.08 -16.35
N SER A 45 2.87 -3.05 -15.62
CA SER A 45 1.44 -3.35 -15.62
C SER A 45 0.90 -3.52 -14.20
N ARG A 46 -0.41 -3.31 -14.04
CA ARG A 46 -1.11 -3.60 -12.78
C ARG A 46 -0.91 -5.05 -12.33
N VAL A 47 -0.86 -5.98 -13.28
CA VAL A 47 -0.65 -7.41 -13.02
C VAL A 47 0.74 -7.65 -12.42
N GLU A 48 1.77 -7.04 -12.98
CA GLU A 48 3.14 -7.12 -12.43
C GLU A 48 3.26 -6.49 -11.05
N ILE A 49 2.61 -5.34 -10.82
CA ILE A 49 2.57 -4.70 -9.49
C ILE A 49 1.98 -5.67 -8.45
N VAL A 50 0.85 -6.31 -8.79
CA VAL A 50 0.21 -7.29 -7.90
C VAL A 50 1.08 -8.53 -7.70
N ALA A 51 1.76 -9.01 -8.74
CA ALA A 51 2.68 -10.14 -8.65
C ALA A 51 3.86 -9.84 -7.72
N ALA A 52 4.49 -8.66 -7.85
CA ALA A 52 5.55 -8.19 -6.96
C ALA A 52 5.09 -8.09 -5.50
N MET A 53 3.91 -7.49 -5.27
CA MET A 53 3.30 -7.38 -3.93
C MET A 53 3.02 -8.75 -3.29
N ARG A 54 2.58 -9.73 -4.09
CA ARG A 54 2.37 -11.11 -3.63
C ARG A 54 3.68 -11.79 -3.28
N ARG A 55 4.72 -11.64 -4.11
CA ARG A 55 6.06 -12.19 -3.85
C ARG A 55 6.62 -11.71 -2.52
N ILE A 56 6.64 -10.38 -2.28
CA ILE A 56 7.09 -9.79 -1.01
C ILE A 56 6.29 -10.37 0.16
N ARG A 57 4.96 -10.44 0.03
CA ARG A 57 4.10 -10.97 1.11
C ARG A 57 4.42 -12.41 1.46
N TYR A 58 4.60 -13.29 0.48
CA TYR A 58 4.83 -14.71 0.74
C TYR A 58 6.22 -14.99 1.28
N GLU A 59 7.24 -14.26 0.83
CA GLU A 59 8.59 -14.37 1.37
C GLU A 59 8.61 -14.07 2.88
N PHE A 60 8.06 -12.92 3.28
CA PHE A 60 8.02 -12.52 4.69
C PHE A 60 7.09 -13.41 5.52
N LYS A 61 6.00 -13.92 4.93
CA LYS A 61 5.11 -14.90 5.59
C LYS A 61 5.83 -16.22 5.85
N SER A 62 6.60 -16.74 4.88
CA SER A 62 7.34 -18.00 5.02
C SER A 62 8.40 -17.94 6.12
N LYS A 63 9.02 -16.76 6.30
CA LYS A 63 9.99 -16.46 7.36
C LYS A 63 9.33 -16.13 8.71
N SER A 64 7.99 -16.18 8.80
CA SER A 64 7.22 -15.79 9.99
C SER A 64 7.52 -14.37 10.50
N ILE A 65 7.96 -13.47 9.63
CA ILE A 65 8.27 -12.08 9.99
C ILE A 65 6.95 -11.32 10.16
N LYS A 66 6.76 -10.75 11.36
CA LYS A 66 5.56 -9.97 11.69
C LYS A 66 5.60 -8.61 10.98
N LYS A 67 4.44 -8.16 10.51
CA LYS A 67 4.28 -6.82 9.93
C LYS A 67 4.52 -5.75 10.99
N LYS A 68 5.31 -4.72 10.67
CA LYS A 68 5.57 -3.58 11.55
C LYS A 68 4.44 -2.55 11.40
N LYS A 69 3.86 -2.06 12.52
CA LYS A 69 2.98 -0.89 12.46
C LYS A 69 3.85 0.33 12.13
N VAL A 70 3.45 1.09 11.13
CA VAL A 70 4.19 2.26 10.65
C VAL A 70 3.24 3.41 10.37
N THR A 71 3.81 4.60 10.37
CA THR A 71 3.18 5.83 9.94
C THR A 71 3.82 6.22 8.61
N LEU A 72 3.01 6.31 7.55
CA LEU A 72 3.45 6.67 6.20
C LEU A 72 2.96 8.09 5.91
N THR A 73 3.87 9.00 5.58
CA THR A 73 3.51 10.35 5.13
C THR A 73 3.71 10.44 3.63
N VAL A 74 2.72 10.99 2.92
CA VAL A 74 2.77 11.26 1.48
C VAL A 74 2.75 12.77 1.29
N SER A 75 3.84 13.32 0.74
CA SER A 75 4.08 14.74 0.49
C SER A 75 4.61 14.97 -0.92
N VAL A 76 4.68 16.24 -1.33
CA VAL A 76 5.37 16.65 -2.57
C VAL A 76 6.90 16.70 -2.42
N GLU A 77 7.38 16.84 -1.19
CA GLU A 77 8.80 16.70 -0.80
C GLU A 77 9.17 15.25 -0.52
#